data_AF-A0A9W8IPF5-F1
#
_entry.id   AF-A0A9W8IPF5-F1
#
_cell.length_a   1.000
_cell.length_b   1.000
_cell.length_c   1.000
_cell.angle_alpha   90.00
_cell.angle_beta   90.00
_cell.angle_gamma   90.00
#
_symmetry.space_group_name_H-M   'P 1'
#
loop_
_entity.id
_entity.type
_entity.pdbx_description
1 polymer ?
#
loop_
_entity_poly.entity_id
_entity_poly.type
_entity_poly.pdbx_seq_one_letter_code
_entity_poly.pdbx_strand_id
1 'polypeptide(L)'
;MLFANIVGTLSLLFLPYLTLAALVNRTIDDTAGDSVTGLKPLYFPPPASLRMWKDHTCPLNDCVTRPDLNQTFGNSYTAATFRSWQSSKMSITLRFTGSAIYTFFILVNYAGRAGVISRTDCKFVLDNGPAVSYLHMPDRSKANIMYNQLVFSKTGLANTEHTLEIITEGLTYQTYVNFDYAIYTLTTLALSLTLLPHLVWAAIVNRTIDDSSGDAITGVKPEFLPTNTSTPLWKDHTCTDCRINPDVNRAFGTSYTAATYSPQLGRMSIEIPFNGTAIYVFFILANNAGTGITSRTECNFVLNNEQPVSYSHLPNRTTTDIDYNQLVFSRKDLPQRQHLLEIVTEGYDHDVYVNFDYAIYT
;
A
#
# COMPACT_ATOMS: atom_id res chain seq x y z
N MET A 1 5.31 79.40 -18.18
CA MET A 1 4.66 78.36 -19.02
C MET A 1 5.80 77.53 -19.59
N LEU A 2 5.93 76.21 -19.43
CA LEU A 2 5.05 75.13 -19.00
C LEU A 2 5.95 74.00 -18.43
N PHE A 3 5.35 73.13 -17.63
CA PHE A 3 5.91 71.99 -16.89
C PHE A 3 6.48 70.85 -17.76
N ALA A 4 7.39 70.04 -17.19
CA ALA A 4 7.28 68.57 -17.23
C ALA A 4 8.19 67.91 -16.17
N ASN A 5 7.60 67.48 -15.05
CA ASN A 5 8.18 66.51 -14.12
C ASN A 5 7.87 65.11 -14.66
N ILE A 6 8.90 64.29 -14.88
CA ILE A 6 8.73 62.86 -15.20
C ILE A 6 8.64 62.10 -13.87
N VAL A 7 7.43 61.74 -13.47
CA VAL A 7 7.19 60.76 -12.39
C VAL A 7 7.21 59.38 -13.04
N GLY A 8 8.28 58.62 -12.81
CA GLY A 8 8.33 57.20 -13.16
C GLY A 8 7.46 56.41 -12.19
N THR A 9 6.28 55.98 -12.62
CA THR A 9 5.45 55.02 -11.89
C THR A 9 6.09 53.64 -11.96
N LEU A 10 6.63 53.17 -10.82
CA LEU A 10 7.05 51.79 -10.64
C LEU A 10 5.80 50.91 -10.50
N SER A 11 5.37 50.30 -11.61
CA SER A 11 4.27 49.34 -11.60
C SER A 11 4.78 48.02 -11.01
N LEU A 12 4.50 47.78 -9.73
CA LEU A 12 4.67 46.46 -9.08
C LEU A 12 3.70 45.47 -9.74
N LEU A 13 4.22 44.68 -10.67
CA LEU A 13 3.55 43.49 -11.19
C LEU A 13 3.41 42.48 -10.05
N PHE A 14 2.23 42.40 -9.44
CA PHE A 14 1.82 41.25 -8.64
C PHE A 14 1.66 40.06 -9.60
N LEU A 15 2.72 39.26 -9.76
CA LEU A 15 2.54 37.92 -10.32
C LEU A 15 1.76 37.09 -9.29
N PRO A 16 0.66 36.41 -9.69
CA PRO A 16 0.05 35.41 -8.83
C PRO A 16 1.07 34.29 -8.65
N TYR A 17 1.58 34.15 -7.42
CA TYR A 17 2.40 33.00 -7.05
C TYR A 17 1.51 31.75 -7.16
N LEU A 18 1.72 30.96 -8.22
CA LEU A 18 1.19 29.61 -8.31
C LEU A 18 1.88 28.78 -7.22
N THR A 19 1.20 28.57 -6.10
CA THR A 19 1.65 27.63 -5.07
C THR A 19 1.39 26.22 -5.61
N LEU A 20 2.45 25.53 -6.05
CA LEU A 20 2.34 24.09 -6.26
C LEU A 20 2.28 23.39 -4.91
N ALA A 21 1.21 22.62 -4.70
CA ALA A 21 1.11 21.68 -3.61
C ALA A 21 1.67 20.33 -4.08
N ALA A 22 2.67 19.79 -3.39
CA ALA A 22 3.20 18.47 -3.68
C ALA A 22 2.75 17.47 -2.60
N LEU A 23 2.28 16.31 -3.03
CA LEU A 23 2.03 15.18 -2.14
C LEU A 23 3.35 14.42 -1.93
N VAL A 24 3.72 14.22 -0.67
CA VAL A 24 4.95 13.51 -0.30
C VAL A 24 4.60 12.43 0.71
N ASN A 25 4.98 11.19 0.43
CA ASN A 25 4.82 10.09 1.37
C ASN A 25 6.03 10.01 2.30
N ARG A 26 5.78 9.66 3.56
CA ARG A 26 6.76 9.45 4.61
C ARG A 26 6.41 8.19 5.36
N THR A 27 7.42 7.52 5.93
CA THR A 27 7.23 6.27 6.65
C THR A 27 7.29 6.49 8.16
N ILE A 28 6.59 5.63 8.90
CA ILE A 28 6.74 5.42 10.33
C ILE A 28 7.06 3.95 10.51
N ASP A 29 8.32 3.66 10.81
CA ASP A 29 8.84 2.32 11.07
C ASP A 29 8.56 1.89 12.52
N ASP A 30 8.36 0.59 12.76
CA ASP A 30 8.10 0.04 14.08
C ASP A 30 9.20 0.34 15.12
N THR A 31 10.46 0.41 14.67
CA THR A 31 11.67 0.50 15.50
C THR A 31 12.38 1.84 15.33
N ALA A 32 12.59 2.30 14.10
CA ALA A 32 13.23 3.56 13.77
C ALA A 32 12.28 4.77 13.93
N GLY A 33 10.96 4.54 13.85
CA GLY A 33 9.95 5.59 13.95
C GLY A 33 9.75 6.38 12.67
N ASP A 34 9.18 7.56 12.82
CA ASP A 34 8.89 8.49 11.74
C ASP A 34 10.17 8.94 11.01
N SER A 35 10.19 8.79 9.68
CA SER A 35 11.33 9.10 8.80
C SER A 35 11.79 10.56 8.81
N VAL A 36 10.99 11.49 9.35
CA VAL A 36 11.30 12.93 9.40
C VAL A 36 11.70 13.36 10.80
N THR A 37 10.97 12.91 11.80
CA THR A 37 11.07 13.36 13.20
C THR A 37 11.76 12.36 14.12
N GLY A 38 11.87 11.10 13.70
CA GLY A 38 12.32 9.98 14.53
C GLY A 38 11.32 9.57 15.62
N LEU A 39 10.11 10.12 15.61
CA LEU A 39 9.09 9.80 16.60
C LEU A 39 8.65 8.33 16.44
N LYS A 40 8.88 7.54 17.47
CA LYS A 40 8.55 6.10 17.46
C LYS A 40 7.08 5.85 17.77
N PRO A 41 6.50 4.74 17.29
CA PRO A 41 5.21 4.26 17.76
C PRO A 41 5.19 4.12 19.28
N LEU A 42 4.09 4.53 19.90
CA LEU A 42 3.87 4.33 21.32
C LEU A 42 3.09 3.03 21.54
N TYR A 43 3.75 2.07 22.18
CA TYR A 43 3.16 0.77 22.51
C TYR A 43 2.58 0.76 23.92
N PHE A 44 1.35 0.28 24.07
CA PHE A 44 0.68 0.06 25.34
C PHE A 44 0.29 -1.42 25.52
N PRO A 45 0.47 -2.01 26.71
CA PRO A 45 1.24 -1.48 27.83
C PRO A 45 2.71 -1.27 27.45
N PRO A 46 3.41 -0.27 28.03
CA PRO A 46 4.78 0.03 27.64
C PRO A 46 5.68 -1.19 27.88
N PRO A 47 6.69 -1.45 27.03
CA PRO A 47 7.55 -2.64 27.13
C PRO A 47 8.18 -2.85 28.51
N ALA A 48 8.45 -1.77 29.25
CA ALA A 48 8.99 -1.80 30.61
C ALA A 48 8.04 -2.41 31.66
N SER A 49 6.72 -2.37 31.44
CA SER A 49 5.72 -2.77 32.42
C SER A 49 5.39 -4.27 32.37
N LEU A 50 4.98 -4.76 31.20
CA LEU A 50 4.48 -6.12 31.02
C LEU A 50 5.33 -6.95 30.03
N ARG A 51 6.38 -6.36 29.45
CA ARG A 51 7.26 -6.97 28.42
C ARG A 51 6.49 -7.74 27.35
N MET A 52 5.28 -7.27 27.02
CA MET A 52 4.36 -7.96 26.12
C MET A 52 4.71 -7.68 24.65
N TRP A 53 5.07 -6.44 24.33
CA TRP A 53 5.60 -6.06 23.04
C TRP A 53 7.04 -6.53 22.92
N LYS A 54 7.33 -7.19 21.81
CA LYS A 54 8.61 -7.80 21.47
C LYS A 54 9.00 -7.34 20.07
N ASP A 55 10.24 -6.92 19.92
CA ASP A 55 10.80 -6.58 18.62
C ASP A 55 11.55 -7.78 18.01
N HIS A 56 12.13 -7.56 16.83
CA HIS A 56 12.96 -8.51 16.11
C HIS A 56 14.15 -9.11 16.91
N THR A 57 14.57 -8.49 18.02
CA THR A 57 15.68 -8.96 18.87
C THR A 57 15.24 -10.03 19.88
N CYS A 58 13.94 -10.34 19.95
CA CYS A 58 13.38 -11.27 20.91
C CYS A 58 14.04 -12.67 20.85
N PRO A 59 14.50 -13.24 21.97
CA PRO A 59 15.18 -14.55 22.02
C PRO A 59 14.35 -15.74 21.49
N LEU A 60 15.04 -16.79 21.02
CA LEU A 60 14.43 -17.98 20.38
C LEU A 60 13.48 -18.75 21.31
N ASN A 61 13.79 -18.73 22.61
CA ASN A 61 13.00 -19.39 23.63
C ASN A 61 11.78 -18.57 24.09
N ASP A 62 11.64 -17.33 23.63
CA ASP A 62 10.54 -16.42 23.99
C ASP A 62 9.61 -16.16 22.78
N CYS A 63 10.16 -15.80 21.63
CA CYS A 63 9.38 -15.53 20.41
C CYS A 63 9.43 -16.70 19.42
N VAL A 64 8.31 -17.43 19.34
CA VAL A 64 8.12 -18.54 18.40
C VAL A 64 7.86 -18.05 16.98
N THR A 65 7.05 -17.00 16.81
CA THR A 65 6.81 -16.39 15.51
C THR A 65 7.99 -15.49 15.15
N ARG A 66 8.67 -15.80 14.05
CA ARG A 66 9.84 -15.04 13.57
C ARG A 66 9.72 -14.73 12.09
N PRO A 67 9.19 -13.56 11.74
CA PRO A 67 9.30 -13.03 10.39
C PRO A 67 10.77 -12.94 9.94
N ASP A 68 11.05 -13.41 8.72
CA ASP A 68 12.26 -13.08 7.95
C ASP A 68 12.43 -11.56 7.81
N LEU A 69 13.52 -11.04 8.38
CA LEU A 69 13.82 -9.60 8.43
C LEU A 69 14.03 -8.99 7.05
N ASN A 70 14.54 -9.76 6.08
CA ASN A 70 14.76 -9.24 4.73
C ASN A 70 13.45 -8.92 3.99
N GLN A 71 12.33 -9.43 4.50
CA GLN A 71 10.99 -9.17 3.97
C GLN A 71 10.24 -8.08 4.74
N THR A 72 10.71 -7.71 5.93
CA THR A 72 10.16 -6.62 6.75
C THR A 72 10.66 -5.24 6.28
N PHE A 73 9.92 -4.19 6.60
CA PHE A 73 10.40 -2.83 6.42
C PHE A 73 11.45 -2.53 7.51
N GLY A 74 12.50 -1.78 7.16
CA GLY A 74 13.55 -1.42 8.11
C GLY A 74 14.41 -2.58 8.66
N ASN A 75 14.20 -3.82 8.21
CA ASN A 75 14.74 -5.05 8.83
C ASN A 75 14.33 -5.21 10.30
N SER A 76 13.15 -4.71 10.67
CA SER A 76 12.60 -4.78 12.01
C SER A 76 11.09 -5.07 11.99
N TYR A 77 10.56 -5.41 13.16
CA TYR A 77 9.13 -5.52 13.40
C TYR A 77 8.89 -5.48 14.91
N THR A 78 7.69 -5.08 15.32
CA THR A 78 7.27 -5.11 16.73
C THR A 78 5.90 -5.76 16.85
N ALA A 79 5.82 -6.76 17.73
CA ALA A 79 4.64 -7.60 17.86
C ALA A 79 4.26 -7.90 19.32
N ALA A 80 2.99 -8.25 19.52
CA ALA A 80 2.47 -8.69 20.80
C ALA A 80 1.33 -9.70 20.62
N THR A 81 1.16 -10.56 21.61
CA THR A 81 -0.05 -11.38 21.75
C THR A 81 -0.92 -10.80 22.86
N PHE A 82 -2.11 -10.33 22.51
CA PHE A 82 -3.13 -9.93 23.46
C PHE A 82 -3.60 -11.14 24.27
N ARG A 83 -3.67 -10.95 25.58
CA ARG A 83 -4.23 -11.91 26.53
C ARG A 83 -5.06 -11.12 27.55
N SER A 84 -6.36 -11.37 27.59
CA SER A 84 -7.30 -10.60 28.42
C SER A 84 -7.00 -10.70 29.92
N TRP A 85 -6.34 -11.76 30.37
CA TRP A 85 -5.88 -11.91 31.76
C TRP A 85 -4.55 -11.18 32.06
N GLN A 86 -3.79 -10.78 31.04
CA GLN A 86 -2.52 -10.06 31.20
C GLN A 86 -2.71 -8.54 31.09
N SER A 87 -3.62 -8.09 30.21
CA SER A 87 -3.99 -6.68 30.06
C SER A 87 -5.42 -6.55 29.55
N SER A 88 -6.14 -5.53 29.99
CA SER A 88 -7.48 -5.20 29.48
C SER A 88 -7.45 -4.66 28.04
N LYS A 89 -6.31 -4.06 27.64
CA LYS A 89 -6.08 -3.45 26.34
C LYS A 89 -4.60 -3.59 25.94
N MET A 90 -4.37 -3.68 24.64
CA MET A 90 -3.08 -3.32 24.04
C MET A 90 -3.29 -2.34 22.91
N SER A 91 -2.35 -1.44 22.70
CA SER A 91 -2.42 -0.52 21.56
C SER A 91 -1.07 -0.10 21.01
N ILE A 92 -1.11 0.38 19.76
CA ILE A 92 -0.03 1.06 19.06
C ILE A 92 -0.57 2.43 18.70
N THR A 93 0.09 3.50 19.11
CA THR A 93 -0.30 4.87 18.74
C THR A 93 0.74 5.45 17.80
N LEU A 94 0.28 5.89 16.63
CA LEU A 94 1.07 6.60 15.63
C LEU A 94 0.63 8.07 15.61
N ARG A 95 1.58 9.00 15.50
CA ARG A 95 1.32 10.43 15.28
C ARG A 95 1.97 10.85 13.97
N PHE A 96 1.22 11.54 13.13
CA PHE A 96 1.70 12.00 11.83
C PHE A 96 1.06 13.33 11.46
N THR A 97 1.67 14.09 10.55
CA THR A 97 1.05 15.28 9.95
C THR A 97 0.87 15.03 8.47
N GLY A 98 -0.38 14.92 8.00
CA GLY A 98 -0.61 14.52 6.62
C GLY A 98 -2.07 14.38 6.22
N SER A 99 -2.32 14.28 4.92
CA SER A 99 -3.62 14.11 4.29
C SER A 99 -4.02 12.64 4.02
N ALA A 100 -3.13 11.67 4.30
CA ALA A 100 -3.47 10.25 4.23
C ALA A 100 -2.56 9.40 5.14
N ILE A 101 -3.02 8.18 5.50
CA ILE A 101 -2.26 7.17 6.24
C ILE A 101 -2.58 5.76 5.71
N TYR A 102 -1.58 4.89 5.65
CA TYR A 102 -1.64 3.48 5.25
C TYR A 102 -0.83 2.67 6.25
N THR A 103 -1.39 1.62 6.84
CA THR A 103 -0.76 0.82 7.89
C THR A 103 -0.54 -0.61 7.43
N PHE A 104 0.70 -1.10 7.57
CA PHE A 104 1.12 -2.41 7.10
C PHE A 104 1.51 -3.32 8.25
N PHE A 105 0.91 -4.51 8.29
CA PHE A 105 1.22 -5.56 9.25
C PHE A 105 1.96 -6.72 8.60
N ILE A 106 2.56 -7.54 9.46
CA ILE A 106 2.97 -8.89 9.12
C ILE A 106 1.90 -9.86 9.65
N LEU A 107 1.20 -10.55 8.76
CA LEU A 107 0.16 -11.51 9.12
C LEU A 107 0.70 -12.94 9.08
N VAL A 108 0.15 -13.81 9.91
CA VAL A 108 0.66 -15.17 10.07
C VAL A 108 -0.46 -16.16 9.81
N ASN A 109 -0.26 -17.09 8.89
CA ASN A 109 -1.15 -18.24 8.73
C ASN A 109 -0.68 -19.38 9.65
N TYR A 110 0.60 -19.74 9.54
CA TYR A 110 1.20 -20.77 10.38
C TYR A 110 2.69 -20.49 10.60
N ALA A 111 3.07 -20.34 11.88
CA ALA A 111 4.43 -20.04 12.31
C ALA A 111 5.30 -21.30 12.54
N GLY A 112 5.05 -22.39 11.79
CA GLY A 112 5.86 -23.61 11.88
C GLY A 112 5.62 -24.49 13.11
N ARG A 113 4.71 -24.11 14.02
CA ARG A 113 4.42 -24.85 15.26
C ARG A 113 2.93 -24.82 15.60
N ALA A 114 2.38 -26.00 15.95
CA ALA A 114 1.00 -26.11 16.44
C ALA A 114 0.82 -25.34 17.76
N GLY A 115 -0.37 -24.75 17.95
CA GLY A 115 -0.71 -23.97 19.15
C GLY A 115 -0.22 -22.52 19.17
N VAL A 116 0.50 -22.05 18.14
CA VAL A 116 0.88 -20.64 18.03
C VAL A 116 -0.33 -19.79 17.64
N ILE A 117 -0.56 -18.72 18.40
CA ILE A 117 -1.60 -17.72 18.13
C ILE A 117 -1.15 -16.89 16.92
N SER A 118 -1.95 -16.92 15.86
CA SER A 118 -1.66 -16.24 14.59
C SER A 118 -2.86 -15.46 14.03
N ARG A 119 -4.01 -15.52 14.71
CA ARG A 119 -5.16 -14.64 14.45
C ARG A 119 -4.80 -13.21 14.79
N THR A 120 -5.15 -12.26 13.92
CA THR A 120 -5.04 -10.82 14.21
C THR A 120 -6.43 -10.22 14.25
N ASP A 121 -6.72 -9.45 15.29
CA ASP A 121 -8.04 -8.92 15.57
C ASP A 121 -7.83 -7.62 16.34
N CYS A 122 -8.10 -6.50 15.68
CA CYS A 122 -7.84 -5.17 16.20
C CYS A 122 -8.80 -4.14 15.60
N LYS A 123 -8.76 -2.93 16.13
CA LYS A 123 -9.54 -1.79 15.68
C LYS A 123 -8.62 -0.61 15.43
N PHE A 124 -8.94 0.20 14.42
CA PHE A 124 -8.23 1.43 14.09
C PHE A 124 -9.12 2.62 14.46
N VAL A 125 -8.58 3.53 15.25
CA VAL A 125 -9.26 4.76 15.70
C VAL A 125 -8.40 5.95 15.28
N LEU A 126 -8.87 6.70 14.29
CA LEU A 126 -8.21 7.92 13.81
C LEU A 126 -8.87 9.14 14.47
N ASP A 127 -8.08 9.97 15.16
CA ASP A 127 -8.48 11.22 15.81
C ASP A 127 -9.70 11.12 16.74
N ASN A 128 -9.79 10.03 17.52
CA ASN A 128 -10.95 9.70 18.36
C ASN A 128 -12.27 9.53 17.58
N GLY A 129 -12.19 9.30 16.27
CA GLY A 129 -13.31 8.98 15.41
C GLY A 129 -13.86 7.56 15.61
N PRO A 130 -14.80 7.13 14.75
CA PRO A 130 -15.36 5.78 14.82
C PRO A 130 -14.28 4.72 14.57
N ALA A 131 -14.34 3.64 15.35
CA ALA A 131 -13.42 2.52 15.23
C ALA A 131 -13.72 1.68 13.98
N VAL A 132 -12.67 1.36 13.21
CA VAL A 132 -12.73 0.43 12.07
C VAL A 132 -12.13 -0.91 12.48
N SER A 133 -12.92 -1.98 12.44
CA SER A 133 -12.47 -3.32 12.81
C SER A 133 -11.66 -3.97 11.69
N TYR A 134 -10.63 -4.72 12.08
CA TYR A 134 -9.83 -5.57 11.21
C TYR A 134 -9.70 -6.97 11.81
N LEU A 135 -9.90 -8.00 10.99
CA LEU A 135 -9.79 -9.39 11.38
C LEU A 135 -9.05 -10.20 10.30
N HIS A 136 -7.94 -10.81 10.70
CA HIS A 136 -7.26 -11.86 9.95
C HIS A 136 -7.49 -13.21 10.61
N MET A 137 -8.12 -14.13 9.87
CA MET A 137 -8.28 -15.53 10.28
C MET A 137 -7.22 -16.38 9.58
N PRO A 138 -6.31 -17.05 10.35
CA PRO A 138 -5.17 -17.75 9.77
C PRO A 138 -5.60 -19.01 9.02
N ASP A 139 -5.17 -19.14 7.76
CA ASP A 139 -5.34 -20.36 6.97
C ASP A 139 -4.27 -21.40 7.38
N ARG A 140 -4.66 -22.33 8.25
CA ARG A 140 -3.74 -23.36 8.78
C ARG A 140 -3.23 -24.35 7.73
N SER A 141 -3.80 -24.36 6.52
CA SER A 141 -3.27 -25.15 5.41
C SER A 141 -2.04 -24.52 4.75
N LYS A 142 -1.82 -23.21 4.96
CA LYS A 142 -0.71 -22.46 4.39
C LYS A 142 0.36 -22.19 5.43
N ALA A 143 1.52 -22.81 5.24
CA ALA A 143 2.70 -22.60 6.08
C ALA A 143 3.46 -21.32 5.70
N ASN A 144 2.81 -20.16 5.80
CA ASN A 144 3.41 -18.88 5.42
C ASN A 144 3.17 -17.74 6.43
N ILE A 145 4.09 -16.77 6.34
CA ILE A 145 3.99 -15.43 6.91
C ILE A 145 3.80 -14.48 5.73
N MET A 146 2.88 -13.53 5.86
CA MET A 146 2.50 -12.57 4.83
C MET A 146 3.03 -11.19 5.25
N TYR A 147 3.87 -10.60 4.42
CA TYR A 147 4.51 -9.30 4.67
C TYR A 147 3.81 -8.18 3.89
N ASN A 148 4.05 -6.93 4.28
CA ASN A 148 3.48 -5.76 3.59
C ASN A 148 1.96 -5.82 3.44
N GLN A 149 1.26 -6.33 4.46
CA GLN A 149 -0.19 -6.48 4.40
C GLN A 149 -0.86 -5.17 4.82
N LEU A 150 -1.49 -4.47 3.87
CA LEU A 150 -2.24 -3.25 4.15
C LEU A 150 -3.49 -3.60 4.97
N VAL A 151 -3.51 -3.22 6.25
CA VAL A 151 -4.59 -3.55 7.19
C VAL A 151 -5.50 -2.36 7.49
N PHE A 152 -5.06 -1.15 7.19
CA PHE A 152 -5.84 0.07 7.34
C PHE A 152 -5.34 1.15 6.39
N SER A 153 -6.26 1.90 5.79
CA SER A 153 -5.94 3.11 5.05
C SER A 153 -7.01 4.18 5.24
N LYS A 154 -6.58 5.45 5.18
CA LYS A 154 -7.49 6.59 5.16
C LYS A 154 -6.85 7.73 4.37
N THR A 155 -7.56 8.20 3.36
CA THR A 155 -7.18 9.34 2.51
C THR A 155 -8.14 10.51 2.71
N GLY A 156 -7.82 11.67 2.12
CA GLY A 156 -8.68 12.85 2.18
C GLY A 156 -8.74 13.52 3.55
N LEU A 157 -7.72 13.30 4.39
CA LEU A 157 -7.57 13.99 5.67
C LEU A 157 -7.13 15.44 5.43
N ALA A 158 -7.46 16.32 6.37
CA ALA A 158 -6.87 17.65 6.40
C ALA A 158 -5.35 17.51 6.58
N ASN A 159 -4.53 18.39 6.01
CA ASN A 159 -3.08 18.31 6.20
C ASN A 159 -2.68 18.89 7.58
N THR A 160 -3.08 18.20 8.65
CA THR A 160 -2.92 18.57 10.05
C THR A 160 -2.27 17.44 10.84
N GLU A 161 -1.98 17.65 12.12
CA GLU A 161 -1.57 16.55 12.99
C GLU A 161 -2.74 15.59 13.22
N HIS A 162 -2.45 14.30 13.09
CA HIS A 162 -3.37 13.19 13.28
C HIS A 162 -2.79 12.17 14.25
N THR A 163 -3.69 11.47 14.95
CA THR A 163 -3.35 10.34 15.82
C THR A 163 -4.13 9.11 15.38
N LEU A 164 -3.41 8.05 15.00
CA LEU A 164 -3.98 6.73 14.73
C LEU A 164 -3.68 5.81 15.91
N GLU A 165 -4.73 5.35 16.59
CA GLU A 165 -4.63 4.31 17.61
C GLU A 165 -5.10 2.96 17.05
N ILE A 166 -4.21 1.98 17.08
CA ILE A 166 -4.47 0.58 16.76
C ILE A 166 -4.73 -0.13 18.09
N ILE A 167 -5.93 -0.64 18.30
CA ILE A 167 -6.39 -1.12 19.61
C ILE A 167 -6.83 -2.58 19.54
N THR A 168 -6.46 -3.35 20.55
CA THR A 168 -7.04 -4.65 20.82
C THR A 168 -7.53 -4.69 22.27
N GLU A 169 -8.83 -4.84 22.45
CA GLU A 169 -9.49 -4.82 23.76
C GLU A 169 -10.82 -5.58 23.71
N GLY A 170 -11.33 -5.98 24.87
CA GLY A 170 -12.67 -6.59 24.99
C GLY A 170 -12.81 -7.99 24.36
N LEU A 171 -11.71 -8.64 23.97
CA LEU A 171 -11.73 -9.97 23.41
C LEU A 171 -11.66 -11.05 24.51
N THR A 172 -12.39 -12.14 24.32
CA THR A 172 -12.37 -13.32 25.20
C THR A 172 -11.31 -14.37 24.78
N TYR A 173 -10.61 -14.12 23.67
CA TYR A 173 -9.59 -14.99 23.10
C TYR A 173 -8.29 -14.22 22.85
N GLN A 174 -7.21 -14.98 22.59
CA GLN A 174 -5.90 -14.42 22.28
C GLN A 174 -5.82 -14.02 20.80
N THR A 175 -5.10 -12.93 20.53
CA THR A 175 -4.83 -12.43 19.18
C THR A 175 -3.40 -11.90 19.10
N TYR A 176 -2.78 -12.02 17.94
CA TYR A 176 -1.41 -11.62 17.65
C TYR A 176 -1.43 -10.42 16.69
N VAL A 177 -0.83 -9.32 17.12
CA VAL A 177 -0.67 -8.11 16.31
C VAL A 177 0.83 -7.93 16.06
N ASN A 178 1.19 -7.70 14.81
CA ASN A 178 2.57 -7.47 14.40
C ASN A 178 2.60 -6.28 13.43
N PHE A 179 3.09 -5.15 13.93
CA PHE A 179 3.24 -3.91 13.19
C PHE A 179 4.64 -3.83 12.60
N ASP A 180 4.69 -3.49 11.32
CA ASP A 180 5.93 -3.36 10.54
C ASP A 180 6.17 -1.88 10.24
N TYR A 181 5.27 -1.25 9.48
CA TYR A 181 5.37 0.18 9.20
C TYR A 181 4.04 0.82 8.81
N ALA A 182 4.03 2.14 8.78
CA ALA A 182 2.97 2.92 8.16
C ALA A 182 3.57 3.92 7.16
N ILE A 183 2.75 4.35 6.19
CA ILE A 183 3.05 5.44 5.27
C ILE A 183 2.01 6.54 5.49
N TYR A 184 2.42 7.78 5.68
CA TYR A 184 1.52 8.94 5.60
C TYR A 184 1.89 9.85 4.45
N THR A 185 0.89 10.48 3.84
CA THR A 185 1.06 11.48 2.79
C THR A 185 0.93 12.86 3.40
N LEU A 186 1.87 13.77 3.17
CA LEU A 186 1.74 15.19 3.51
C LEU A 186 1.60 16.05 2.25
N THR A 187 0.86 17.14 2.37
CA THR A 187 0.77 18.18 1.33
C THR A 187 1.77 19.29 1.66
N THR A 188 2.85 19.41 0.91
CA THR A 188 3.80 20.52 1.06
C THR A 188 3.44 21.66 0.12
N LEU A 189 3.40 22.89 0.66
CA LEU A 189 3.40 24.10 -0.16
C LEU A 189 4.84 24.34 -0.61
N ALA A 190 5.12 24.21 -1.90
CA ALA A 190 6.41 24.59 -2.45
C ALA A 190 6.51 26.12 -2.47
N LEU A 191 7.06 26.72 -1.42
CA LEU A 191 7.59 28.09 -1.53
C LEU A 191 8.88 28.02 -2.34
N SER A 192 8.79 28.44 -3.61
CA SER A 192 9.97 28.73 -4.43
C SER A 192 10.70 29.94 -3.84
N LEU A 193 11.72 29.69 -3.02
CA LEU A 193 12.71 30.70 -2.64
C LEU A 193 14.06 30.26 -3.19
N THR A 194 14.44 30.87 -4.32
CA THR A 194 15.67 30.56 -5.05
C THR A 194 16.94 31.00 -4.31
N LEU A 195 17.99 30.19 -4.48
CA LEU A 195 19.43 30.44 -4.27
C LEU A 195 20.02 30.26 -2.85
N LEU A 196 20.18 29.00 -2.44
CA LEU A 196 21.33 28.52 -1.66
C LEU A 196 21.80 27.18 -2.27
N PRO A 197 23.11 26.82 -2.20
CA PRO A 197 23.59 25.54 -2.69
C PRO A 197 23.06 24.46 -1.77
N HIS A 198 21.94 23.85 -2.15
CA HIS A 198 21.33 22.77 -1.39
C HIS A 198 22.25 21.56 -1.40
N LEU A 199 22.72 21.18 -0.22
CA LEU A 199 23.06 19.78 0.07
C LEU A 199 21.82 18.96 -0.29
N VAL A 200 21.87 18.23 -1.40
CA VAL A 200 20.76 17.41 -1.86
C VAL A 200 20.66 16.21 -0.91
N TRP A 201 19.79 16.28 0.08
CA TRP A 201 19.36 15.10 0.83
C TRP A 201 18.52 14.23 -0.11
N ALA A 202 19.11 13.12 -0.56
CA ALA A 202 18.35 12.06 -1.22
C ALA A 202 17.56 11.30 -0.13
N ALA A 203 16.26 11.53 -0.07
CA ALA A 203 15.35 10.75 0.76
C ALA A 203 14.68 9.68 -0.10
N ILE A 204 14.68 8.44 0.40
CA ILE A 204 13.91 7.32 -0.15
C ILE A 204 12.43 7.62 0.09
N VAL A 205 11.61 7.66 -0.97
CA VAL A 205 10.19 8.05 -0.88
C VAL A 205 9.32 7.14 -1.72
N ASN A 206 8.37 6.46 -1.09
CA ASN A 206 7.37 5.65 -1.80
C ASN A 206 6.37 6.54 -2.55
N ARG A 207 6.05 6.21 -3.80
CA ARG A 207 5.14 6.93 -4.70
C ARG A 207 4.15 5.92 -5.27
N THR A 208 2.90 6.33 -5.46
CA THR A 208 1.84 5.45 -5.96
C THR A 208 1.60 5.69 -7.44
N ILE A 209 1.21 4.63 -8.16
CA ILE A 209 0.70 4.67 -9.51
C ILE A 209 -0.68 4.01 -9.46
N ASP A 210 -1.71 4.83 -9.57
CA ASP A 210 -3.12 4.42 -9.57
C ASP A 210 -3.55 4.00 -10.99
N ASP A 211 -4.49 3.06 -11.12
CA ASP A 211 -5.00 2.63 -12.42
C ASP A 211 -5.63 3.79 -13.22
N SER A 212 -6.36 4.68 -12.55
CA SER A 212 -7.16 5.73 -13.18
C SER A 212 -6.52 7.10 -13.08
N SER A 213 -5.87 7.41 -11.96
CA SER A 213 -5.20 8.69 -11.69
C SER A 213 -3.74 8.71 -12.14
N GLY A 214 -3.15 7.53 -12.35
CA GLY A 214 -1.75 7.38 -12.75
C GLY A 214 -0.76 7.63 -11.63
N ASP A 215 0.48 7.88 -12.03
CA ASP A 215 1.62 8.19 -11.16
C ASP A 215 1.38 9.48 -10.36
N ALA A 216 1.54 9.41 -9.05
CA ALA A 216 1.23 10.52 -8.13
C ALA A 216 2.10 11.78 -8.33
N ILE A 217 3.15 11.71 -9.15
CA ILE A 217 4.08 12.81 -9.42
C ILE A 217 3.93 13.35 -10.83
N THR A 218 3.83 12.46 -11.80
CA THR A 218 3.82 12.81 -13.22
C THR A 218 2.42 12.78 -13.84
N GLY A 219 1.46 12.11 -13.19
CA GLY A 219 0.13 11.85 -13.72
C GLY A 219 0.11 10.84 -14.87
N VAL A 220 1.26 10.23 -15.20
CA VAL A 220 1.34 9.22 -16.26
C VAL A 220 0.58 7.98 -15.82
N LYS A 221 -0.41 7.57 -16.62
CA LYS A 221 -1.24 6.40 -16.33
C LYS A 221 -0.57 5.12 -16.84
N PRO A 222 -0.87 3.96 -16.22
CA PRO A 222 -0.58 2.69 -16.85
C PRO A 222 -1.20 2.62 -18.24
N GLU A 223 -0.47 2.04 -19.19
CA GLU A 223 -0.98 1.80 -20.54
C GLU A 223 -1.53 0.37 -20.61
N PHE A 224 -2.83 0.26 -20.89
CA PHE A 224 -3.55 -1.01 -20.95
C PHE A 224 -3.72 -1.44 -22.41
N LEU A 225 -3.08 -2.54 -22.79
CA LEU A 225 -3.00 -3.02 -24.16
C LEU A 225 -3.77 -4.34 -24.36
N PRO A 226 -4.42 -4.53 -25.53
CA PRO A 226 -4.48 -3.61 -26.68
C PRO A 226 -5.45 -2.43 -26.48
N THR A 227 -5.09 -1.26 -27.03
CA THR A 227 -5.93 -0.03 -27.01
C THR A 227 -6.89 0.08 -28.20
N ASN A 228 -6.59 -0.59 -29.32
CA ASN A 228 -7.27 -0.41 -30.61
C ASN A 228 -8.22 -1.57 -30.96
N THR A 229 -9.20 -1.84 -30.11
CA THR A 229 -10.27 -2.80 -30.40
C THR A 229 -11.60 -2.07 -30.57
N SER A 230 -12.46 -2.53 -31.49
CA SER A 230 -13.81 -1.98 -31.69
C SER A 230 -14.70 -2.08 -30.43
N THR A 231 -14.29 -2.93 -29.49
CA THR A 231 -14.83 -3.02 -28.12
C THR A 231 -13.66 -2.97 -27.14
N PRO A 232 -13.57 -1.98 -26.25
CA PRO A 232 -12.48 -1.90 -25.27
C PRO A 232 -12.38 -3.17 -24.44
N LEU A 233 -11.20 -3.82 -24.47
CA LEU A 233 -10.93 -5.03 -23.69
C LEU A 233 -10.85 -4.70 -22.20
N TRP A 234 -10.02 -3.73 -21.86
CA TRP A 234 -9.84 -3.24 -20.51
C TRP A 234 -10.99 -2.31 -20.14
N LYS A 235 -11.59 -2.59 -18.98
CA LYS A 235 -12.72 -1.85 -18.46
C LYS A 235 -12.43 -1.40 -17.05
N ASP A 236 -12.82 -0.18 -16.75
CA ASP A 236 -12.72 0.38 -15.41
C ASP A 236 -13.95 0.02 -14.55
N HIS A 237 -13.96 0.53 -13.33
CA HIS A 237 -15.04 0.38 -12.36
C HIS A 237 -16.42 0.89 -12.82
N THR A 238 -16.52 1.66 -13.92
CA THR A 238 -17.80 2.14 -14.46
C THR A 238 -18.50 1.12 -15.35
N CYS A 239 -17.87 -0.03 -15.56
CA CYS A 239 -18.37 -1.12 -16.39
C CYS A 239 -19.74 -1.66 -15.95
N THR A 240 -20.76 -1.48 -16.78
CA THR A 240 -22.13 -1.95 -16.49
C THR A 240 -22.40 -3.40 -16.90
N ASP A 241 -21.59 -3.96 -17.80
CA ASP A 241 -21.73 -5.33 -18.32
C ASP A 241 -20.72 -6.32 -17.70
N CYS A 242 -19.85 -5.85 -16.81
CA CYS A 242 -18.90 -6.69 -16.09
C CYS A 242 -19.60 -7.61 -15.10
N ARG A 243 -19.15 -8.87 -15.05
CA ARG A 243 -19.69 -9.90 -14.13
C ARG A 243 -18.97 -9.92 -12.79
N ILE A 244 -17.72 -9.50 -12.76
CA ILE A 244 -16.95 -9.30 -11.53
C ILE A 244 -16.96 -7.80 -11.27
N ASN A 245 -17.55 -7.40 -10.14
CA ASN A 245 -17.70 -5.99 -9.76
C ASN A 245 -17.20 -5.77 -8.33
N PRO A 246 -15.89 -5.55 -8.14
CA PRO A 246 -15.33 -5.13 -6.86
C PRO A 246 -15.99 -3.86 -6.30
N ASP A 247 -16.13 -3.81 -4.98
CA ASP A 247 -16.52 -2.62 -4.23
C ASP A 247 -15.41 -1.57 -4.33
N VAL A 248 -15.67 -0.52 -5.11
CA VAL A 248 -14.75 0.59 -5.35
C VAL A 248 -14.31 1.30 -4.07
N ASN A 249 -15.08 1.25 -2.98
CA ASN A 249 -14.68 1.86 -1.72
C ASN A 249 -13.53 1.12 -1.03
N ARG A 250 -13.22 -0.10 -1.49
CA ARG A 250 -12.14 -0.93 -1.00
C ARG A 250 -10.93 -0.96 -1.94
N ALA A 251 -11.08 -0.44 -3.16
CA ALA A 251 -10.00 -0.27 -4.12
C ALA A 251 -9.20 0.99 -3.82
N PHE A 252 -7.92 1.00 -4.18
CA PHE A 252 -7.11 2.21 -4.11
C PHE A 252 -7.64 3.25 -5.11
N GLY A 253 -7.54 4.53 -4.77
CA GLY A 253 -8.04 5.60 -5.65
C GLY A 253 -9.56 5.59 -5.93
N THR A 254 -10.33 4.70 -5.30
CA THR A 254 -11.74 4.41 -5.63
C THR A 254 -11.98 3.96 -7.07
N SER A 255 -10.97 3.31 -7.67
CA SER A 255 -11.01 2.83 -9.05
C SER A 255 -10.24 1.51 -9.19
N TYR A 256 -10.46 0.83 -10.31
CA TYR A 256 -9.68 -0.33 -10.74
C TYR A 256 -9.88 -0.50 -12.25
N THR A 257 -8.93 -1.18 -12.89
CA THR A 257 -9.01 -1.50 -14.32
C THR A 257 -8.73 -2.99 -14.53
N ALA A 258 -9.65 -3.67 -15.23
CA ALA A 258 -9.64 -5.11 -15.38
C ALA A 258 -9.93 -5.57 -16.80
N ALA A 259 -9.47 -6.77 -17.13
CA ALA A 259 -9.73 -7.44 -18.40
C ALA A 259 -9.78 -8.96 -18.21
N THR A 260 -10.38 -9.64 -19.19
CA THR A 260 -10.31 -11.10 -19.31
C THR A 260 -9.58 -11.46 -20.59
N TYR A 261 -8.42 -12.09 -20.45
CA TYR A 261 -7.73 -12.76 -21.54
C TYR A 261 -8.54 -13.99 -21.97
N SER A 262 -8.58 -14.23 -23.27
CA SER A 262 -9.00 -15.51 -23.86
C SER A 262 -7.92 -15.99 -24.84
N PRO A 263 -7.80 -17.30 -25.11
CA PRO A 263 -6.78 -17.81 -26.02
C PRO A 263 -6.81 -17.17 -27.42
N GLN A 264 -7.99 -16.76 -27.89
CA GLN A 264 -8.18 -16.13 -29.20
C GLN A 264 -7.68 -14.68 -29.25
N LEU A 265 -7.54 -14.03 -28.09
CA LEU A 265 -6.96 -12.69 -27.98
C LEU A 265 -5.45 -12.70 -28.26
N GLY A 266 -4.77 -13.82 -27.95
CA GLY A 266 -3.33 -13.99 -28.11
C GLY A 266 -2.50 -13.33 -27.01
N ARG A 267 -2.72 -12.04 -26.72
CA ARG A 267 -1.98 -11.28 -25.70
C ARG A 267 -2.78 -10.09 -25.16
N MET A 268 -2.65 -9.84 -23.87
CA MET A 268 -2.97 -8.53 -23.25
C MET A 268 -1.86 -8.14 -22.28
N SER A 269 -1.66 -6.84 -22.07
CA SER A 269 -0.64 -6.35 -21.15
C SER A 269 -0.99 -5.02 -20.48
N ILE A 270 -0.28 -4.74 -19.39
CA ILE A 270 -0.27 -3.46 -18.69
C ILE A 270 1.18 -2.98 -18.65
N GLU A 271 1.44 -1.78 -19.15
CA GLU A 271 2.75 -1.15 -19.13
C GLU A 271 2.78 -0.02 -18.08
N ILE A 272 3.74 -0.10 -17.15
CA ILE A 272 3.88 0.81 -16.01
C ILE A 272 5.29 1.41 -16.03
N PRO A 273 5.46 2.65 -16.53
CA PRO A 273 6.72 3.36 -16.41
C PRO A 273 6.87 3.91 -14.99
N PHE A 274 8.07 3.78 -14.41
CA PHE A 274 8.40 4.39 -13.12
C PHE A 274 9.88 4.77 -13.04
N ASN A 275 10.25 5.67 -12.12
CA ASN A 275 11.64 6.06 -11.89
C ASN A 275 12.00 5.89 -10.41
N GLY A 276 12.61 4.76 -10.07
CA GLY A 276 12.80 4.37 -8.67
C GLY A 276 13.77 3.22 -8.49
N THR A 277 13.99 2.86 -7.23
CA THR A 277 14.83 1.77 -6.73
C THR A 277 14.05 0.52 -6.31
N ALA A 278 12.71 0.60 -6.25
CA ALA A 278 11.85 -0.55 -5.99
C ALA A 278 10.47 -0.36 -6.63
N ILE A 279 9.73 -1.46 -6.84
CA ILE A 279 8.33 -1.47 -7.25
C ILE A 279 7.56 -2.61 -6.57
N TYR A 280 6.29 -2.35 -6.22
CA TYR A 280 5.33 -3.27 -5.61
C TYR A 280 4.00 -3.12 -6.35
N VAL A 281 3.39 -4.22 -6.79
CA VAL A 281 2.15 -4.21 -7.60
C VAL A 281 1.03 -4.91 -6.83
N PHE A 282 -0.13 -4.26 -6.78
CA PHE A 282 -1.30 -4.72 -6.06
C PHE A 282 -2.48 -4.96 -7.00
N PHE A 283 -3.07 -6.15 -6.91
CA PHE A 283 -4.27 -6.53 -7.64
C PHE A 283 -5.48 -6.66 -6.71
N ILE A 284 -6.66 -6.70 -7.32
CA ILE A 284 -7.90 -7.16 -6.72
C ILE A 284 -8.20 -8.56 -7.27
N LEU A 285 -8.15 -9.58 -6.42
CA LEU A 285 -8.33 -10.98 -6.82
C LEU A 285 -9.75 -11.46 -6.53
N ALA A 286 -10.37 -12.13 -7.50
CA ALA A 286 -11.70 -12.70 -7.34
C ALA A 286 -11.62 -14.19 -6.97
N ASN A 287 -12.56 -14.66 -6.14
CA ASN A 287 -12.74 -16.08 -5.83
C ASN A 287 -13.89 -16.67 -6.66
N ASN A 288 -14.98 -17.14 -6.07
CA ASN A 288 -16.11 -17.64 -6.83
C ASN A 288 -16.95 -16.49 -7.41
N ALA A 289 -16.83 -16.25 -8.72
CA ALA A 289 -17.62 -15.25 -9.44
C ALA A 289 -18.93 -15.81 -10.05
N GLY A 290 -19.24 -17.08 -9.84
CA GLY A 290 -20.41 -17.74 -10.41
C GLY A 290 -20.09 -18.66 -11.60
N THR A 291 -21.10 -19.41 -12.04
CA THR A 291 -20.96 -20.39 -13.12
C THR A 291 -20.63 -19.71 -14.45
N GLY A 292 -19.62 -20.23 -15.15
CA GLY A 292 -19.21 -19.74 -16.46
C GLY A 292 -18.40 -18.43 -16.43
N ILE A 293 -18.02 -17.94 -15.24
CA ILE A 293 -17.21 -16.74 -15.08
C ILE A 293 -15.80 -17.14 -14.62
N THR A 294 -14.77 -16.73 -15.36
CA THR A 294 -13.38 -16.93 -14.95
C THR A 294 -12.99 -15.89 -13.90
N SER A 295 -12.32 -16.35 -12.86
CA SER A 295 -11.76 -15.53 -11.76
C SER A 295 -10.31 -15.93 -11.45
N ARG A 296 -9.75 -16.80 -12.27
CA ARG A 296 -8.35 -17.22 -12.23
C ARG A 296 -7.50 -16.08 -12.74
N THR A 297 -6.43 -15.73 -12.01
CA THR A 297 -5.51 -14.66 -12.39
C THR A 297 -4.13 -15.25 -12.62
N GLU A 298 -3.59 -15.08 -13.82
CA GLU A 298 -2.27 -15.56 -14.21
C GLU A 298 -1.61 -14.54 -15.14
N CYS A 299 -0.36 -14.20 -14.84
CA CYS A 299 0.40 -13.23 -15.61
C CYS A 299 1.89 -13.38 -15.35
N ASN A 300 2.69 -12.81 -16.24
CA ASN A 300 4.12 -12.68 -16.10
C ASN A 300 4.49 -11.20 -15.91
N PHE A 301 5.36 -10.93 -14.95
CA PHE A 301 5.95 -9.62 -14.73
C PHE A 301 7.32 -9.55 -15.41
N VAL A 302 7.50 -8.59 -16.31
CA VAL A 302 8.72 -8.36 -17.08
C VAL A 302 9.24 -6.96 -16.78
N LEU A 303 10.34 -6.86 -16.06
CA LEU A 303 10.95 -5.57 -15.71
C LEU A 303 12.12 -5.29 -16.66
N ASN A 304 12.08 -4.19 -17.42
CA ASN A 304 13.13 -3.80 -18.38
C ASN A 304 13.54 -4.91 -19.38
N ASN A 305 12.59 -5.72 -19.88
CA ASN A 305 12.86 -6.87 -20.75
C ASN A 305 13.75 -7.97 -20.12
N GLU A 306 13.82 -8.03 -18.79
CA GLU A 306 14.49 -9.11 -18.06
C GLU A 306 13.65 -10.41 -18.06
N GLN A 307 14.16 -11.46 -17.42
CA GLN A 307 13.47 -12.74 -17.35
C GLN A 307 12.09 -12.60 -16.68
N PRO A 308 11.01 -13.12 -17.30
CA PRO A 308 9.67 -13.01 -16.77
C PRO A 308 9.51 -13.72 -15.42
N VAL A 309 8.65 -13.17 -14.57
CA VAL A 309 8.34 -13.69 -13.24
C VAL A 309 6.87 -14.02 -13.21
N SER A 310 6.55 -15.31 -13.16
CA SER A 310 5.17 -15.77 -13.21
C SER A 310 4.45 -15.60 -11.88
N TYR A 311 3.17 -15.24 -11.96
CA TYR A 311 2.22 -15.19 -10.86
C TYR A 311 0.97 -15.98 -11.23
N SER A 312 0.39 -16.68 -10.25
CA SER A 312 -0.83 -17.44 -10.42
C SER A 312 -1.66 -17.40 -9.14
N HIS A 313 -2.94 -17.07 -9.28
CA HIS A 313 -3.97 -17.16 -8.25
C HIS A 313 -5.05 -18.16 -8.69
N LEU A 314 -5.20 -19.21 -7.88
CA LEU A 314 -6.28 -20.19 -8.03
C LEU A 314 -7.48 -19.77 -7.18
N PRO A 315 -8.64 -19.45 -7.79
CA PRO A 315 -9.78 -18.90 -7.06
C PRO A 315 -10.37 -19.94 -6.11
N ASN A 316 -10.65 -19.54 -4.88
CA ASN A 316 -11.33 -20.39 -3.92
C ASN A 316 -12.82 -20.52 -4.29
N ARG A 317 -13.22 -21.71 -4.78
CA ARG A 317 -14.59 -21.96 -5.24
C ARG A 317 -15.63 -21.99 -4.11
N THR A 318 -15.24 -21.98 -2.84
CA THR A 318 -16.17 -22.02 -1.70
C THR A 318 -16.59 -20.65 -1.20
N THR A 319 -15.96 -19.56 -1.66
CA THR A 319 -16.28 -18.20 -1.22
C THR A 319 -16.46 -17.26 -2.41
N THR A 320 -17.39 -16.32 -2.31
CA THR A 320 -17.58 -15.22 -3.26
C THR A 320 -16.78 -13.97 -2.88
N ASP A 321 -15.92 -14.06 -1.86
CA ASP A 321 -15.12 -12.93 -1.39
C ASP A 321 -14.15 -12.44 -2.47
N ILE A 322 -13.97 -11.12 -2.51
CA ILE A 322 -12.97 -10.45 -3.33
C ILE A 322 -11.85 -10.00 -2.40
N ASP A 323 -10.62 -10.35 -2.77
CA ASP A 323 -9.40 -10.05 -2.03
C ASP A 323 -8.78 -8.76 -2.60
N TYR A 324 -8.73 -7.70 -1.81
CA TYR A 324 -8.19 -6.39 -2.21
C TYR A 324 -6.76 -6.24 -1.69
N ASN A 325 -6.00 -5.28 -2.25
CA ASN A 325 -4.63 -4.97 -1.82
C ASN A 325 -3.70 -6.19 -1.86
N GLN A 326 -3.86 -7.06 -2.86
CA GLN A 326 -3.08 -8.29 -2.97
C GLN A 326 -1.75 -7.99 -3.65
N LEU A 327 -0.65 -8.08 -2.90
CA LEU A 327 0.69 -7.94 -3.45
C LEU A 327 1.00 -9.12 -4.39
N VAL A 328 1.05 -8.86 -5.69
CA VAL A 328 1.26 -9.88 -6.72
C VAL A 328 2.68 -9.88 -7.28
N PHE A 329 3.40 -8.77 -7.12
CA PHE A 329 4.78 -8.64 -7.56
C PHE A 329 5.53 -7.59 -6.74
N SER A 330 6.81 -7.86 -6.47
CA SER A 330 7.72 -6.85 -5.92
C SER A 330 9.15 -7.04 -6.43
N ARG A 331 9.86 -5.94 -6.65
CA ARG A 331 11.31 -5.89 -6.90
C ARG A 331 11.92 -4.74 -6.12
N LYS A 332 13.04 -5.01 -5.46
CA LYS A 332 13.82 -4.05 -4.67
C LYS A 332 15.23 -3.95 -5.25
N ASP A 333 16.04 -3.06 -4.71
CA ASP A 333 17.47 -2.91 -5.02
C ASP A 333 17.73 -2.63 -6.52
N LEU A 334 16.78 -1.97 -7.17
CA LEU A 334 16.92 -1.50 -8.55
C LEU A 334 17.82 -0.26 -8.58
N PRO A 335 18.61 -0.05 -9.64
CA PRO A 335 19.34 1.20 -9.82
C PRO A 335 18.36 2.37 -9.96
N GLN A 336 18.64 3.53 -9.34
CA GLN A 336 17.79 4.72 -9.50
C GLN A 336 17.81 5.24 -10.95
N ARG A 337 16.84 4.81 -11.75
CA ARG A 337 16.64 5.23 -13.13
C ARG A 337 15.20 4.97 -13.56
N GLN A 338 14.89 5.39 -14.78
CA GLN A 338 13.65 5.00 -15.42
C GLN A 338 13.64 3.48 -15.69
N HIS A 339 12.49 2.89 -15.37
CA HIS A 339 12.14 1.49 -15.54
C HIS A 339 10.80 1.37 -16.26
N LEU A 340 10.61 0.23 -16.91
CA LEU A 340 9.34 -0.19 -17.46
C LEU A 340 9.00 -1.56 -16.91
N LEU A 341 7.89 -1.66 -16.20
CA LEU A 341 7.30 -2.93 -15.82
C LEU A 341 6.18 -3.27 -16.81
N GLU A 342 6.27 -4.43 -17.43
CA GLU A 342 5.19 -5.00 -18.22
C GLU A 342 4.55 -6.17 -17.46
N ILE A 343 3.23 -6.16 -17.36
CA ILE A 343 2.41 -7.24 -16.81
C ILE A 343 1.74 -7.90 -18.01
N VAL A 344 2.10 -9.14 -18.32
CA VAL A 344 1.71 -9.81 -19.56
C VAL A 344 0.87 -11.05 -19.27
N THR A 345 -0.25 -11.19 -19.95
CA THR A 345 -1.02 -12.43 -20.00
C THR A 345 -1.10 -12.91 -21.45
N GLU A 346 -0.41 -14.01 -21.75
CA GLU A 346 -0.33 -14.62 -23.07
C GLU A 346 -0.05 -16.12 -22.97
N GLY A 347 -0.39 -16.87 -24.03
CA GLY A 347 -0.01 -18.28 -24.17
C GLY A 347 -0.82 -19.28 -23.32
N TYR A 348 -1.84 -18.82 -22.58
CA TYR A 348 -2.76 -19.71 -21.87
C TYR A 348 -3.83 -20.26 -22.81
N ASP A 349 -4.24 -21.51 -22.57
CA ASP A 349 -5.29 -22.25 -23.30
C ASP A 349 -6.70 -22.08 -22.69
N HIS A 350 -6.83 -21.19 -21.71
CA HIS A 350 -8.06 -20.89 -20.98
C HIS A 350 -8.16 -19.39 -20.65
N ASP A 351 -9.33 -18.96 -20.19
CA ASP A 351 -9.59 -17.56 -19.88
C ASP A 351 -8.97 -17.14 -18.52
N VAL A 352 -8.38 -15.95 -18.49
CA VAL A 352 -7.67 -15.42 -17.32
C VAL A 352 -8.14 -14.00 -17.01
N TYR A 353 -8.55 -13.76 -15.77
CA TYR A 353 -8.99 -12.47 -15.25
C TYR A 353 -7.82 -11.72 -14.62
N VAL A 354 -7.53 -10.51 -15.09
CA VAL A 354 -6.52 -9.61 -14.51
C VAL A 354 -7.20 -8.32 -14.08
N ASN A 355 -6.90 -7.87 -12.87
CA ASN A 355 -7.49 -6.66 -12.29
C ASN A 355 -6.43 -5.88 -11.51
N PHE A 356 -5.95 -4.82 -12.15
CA PHE A 356 -4.94 -3.93 -11.60
C PHE A 356 -5.61 -2.81 -10.81
N ASP A 357 -5.11 -2.58 -9.60
CA ASP A 357 -5.58 -1.55 -8.69
C ASP A 357 -4.54 -0.44 -8.61
N TYR A 358 -3.36 -0.73 -8.06
CA TYR A 358 -2.28 0.24 -7.98
C TYR A 358 -0.89 -0.40 -7.86
N ALA A 359 0.13 0.43 -8.03
CA ALA A 359 1.51 0.10 -7.72
C ALA A 359 2.13 1.14 -6.77
N ILE A 360 3.19 0.74 -6.06
CA ILE A 360 4.06 1.63 -5.28
C ILE A 360 5.48 1.49 -5.82
N TYR A 361 6.18 2.59 -6.07
CA TYR A 361 7.63 2.59 -6.36
C TYR A 361 8.39 3.47 -5.37
N THR A 362 9.68 3.27 -5.21
CA THR A 362 10.52 3.93 -4.18
C THR A 362 11.61 4.79 -4.77
#